data_AF-A0A1Q8AYV9-F1
#
_entry.id   AF-A0A1Q8AYV9-F1
#
_cell.length_a   1.000
_cell.length_b   1.000
_cell.length_c   1.000
_cell.angle_alpha   90.00
_cell.angle_beta   90.00
_cell.angle_gamma   90.00
#
_symmetry.space_group_name_H-M   'P 1'
#
loop_
_entity.id
_entity.type
_entity.pdbx_description
1 polymer ?
#
loop_
_entity_poly.entity_id
_entity_poly.type
_entity_poly.pdbx_seq_one_letter_code
_entity_poly.pdbx_strand_id
1 'polypeptide(L)'
;MNGAHTADGKPLLANDTHLELNVPPIWYETHLTAPGWNVKGFTLPGAPLVVIGHNERIAWGFTNNMADVEDLYVETFDPANPQMYRAQGEWRKAAIIEETIPVKGQPNEKFEVVITRHGPIVHREGGKAYALHWTALEPGGLAYTYEWLGRVKNWDEFRNELKRVWGPGQNAVYADADGNIGYVMAAGRLRMGRLHSVRSVAANSESAGRSDCDRECAGDGAEVQAVFDGPLGRAVPDGADL
;
A
#
# COMPACT_ATOMS: atom_id res chain seq x y z
N MET A 1 -7.51 -4.30 22.45
CA MET A 1 -8.20 -5.11 23.50
C MET A 1 -9.36 -4.31 24.03
N ASN A 2 -10.54 -4.89 24.19
CA ASN A 2 -11.71 -4.17 24.70
C ASN A 2 -11.70 -4.06 26.22
N GLY A 3 -12.61 -3.25 26.78
CA GLY A 3 -12.66 -2.96 28.21
C GLY A 3 -12.90 -4.16 29.12
N ALA A 4 -13.54 -5.22 28.63
CA ALA A 4 -13.80 -6.43 29.43
C ALA A 4 -12.51 -7.19 29.82
N HIS A 5 -11.39 -6.90 29.16
CA HIS A 5 -10.11 -7.57 29.36
C HIS A 5 -8.99 -6.64 29.86
N THR A 6 -9.30 -5.41 30.24
CA THR A 6 -8.33 -4.45 30.75
C THR A 6 -8.61 -4.10 32.22
N ALA A 7 -7.57 -3.67 32.94
CA ALA A 7 -7.66 -3.43 34.38
C ALA A 7 -8.57 -2.24 34.76
N ASP A 8 -8.70 -1.25 33.88
CA ASP A 8 -9.48 -0.04 34.10
C ASP A 8 -10.85 -0.07 33.39
N GLY A 9 -11.18 -1.18 32.74
CA GLY A 9 -12.44 -1.35 32.01
C GLY A 9 -12.50 -0.59 30.69
N LYS A 10 -11.39 -0.02 30.20
CA LYS A 10 -11.34 0.77 28.96
C LYS A 10 -10.56 0.08 27.85
N PRO A 11 -10.84 0.36 26.57
CA PRO A 11 -10.05 -0.20 25.48
C PRO A 11 -8.57 0.18 25.54
N LEU A 12 -7.72 -0.78 25.21
CA LEU A 12 -6.27 -0.61 25.11
C LEU A 12 -5.82 -0.95 23.69
N LEU A 13 -5.08 -0.04 23.07
CA LEU A 13 -4.42 -0.22 21.78
C LEU A 13 -2.91 -0.04 21.95
N ALA A 14 -2.15 -0.99 21.42
CA ALA A 14 -0.69 -0.92 21.34
C ALA A 14 -0.28 -1.13 19.88
N ASN A 15 0.76 -0.44 19.44
CA ASN A 15 1.28 -0.56 18.08
C ASN A 15 2.80 -0.34 18.06
N ASP A 16 3.52 -1.31 17.52
CA ASP A 16 4.95 -1.30 17.27
C ASP A 16 5.23 -1.69 15.81
N THR A 17 5.60 -0.73 14.98
CA THR A 17 5.90 -1.01 13.57
C THR A 17 7.32 -1.55 13.42
N HIS A 18 7.51 -2.62 12.66
CA HIS A 18 8.82 -3.23 12.43
C HIS A 18 9.43 -2.70 11.12
N LEU A 19 10.33 -1.72 11.25
CA LEU A 19 11.00 -1.05 10.13
C LEU A 19 12.52 -1.09 10.35
N GLU A 20 13.30 -0.86 9.29
CA GLU A 20 14.76 -0.78 9.39
C GLU A 20 15.19 0.33 10.37
N LEU A 21 16.15 0.01 11.24
CA LEU A 21 16.72 0.95 12.19
C LEU A 21 17.63 1.94 11.46
N ASN A 22 17.21 3.20 11.42
CA ASN A 22 17.92 4.28 10.73
C ASN A 22 18.16 5.48 11.67
N VAL A 23 19.18 6.30 11.35
CA VAL A 23 19.47 7.56 12.03
C VAL A 23 19.46 8.70 10.99
N PRO A 24 18.51 9.65 11.06
CA PRO A 24 17.43 9.77 12.04
C PRO A 24 16.36 8.66 11.89
N PRO A 25 15.57 8.39 12.97
CA PRO A 25 14.49 7.40 12.90
C PRO A 25 13.40 7.84 11.93
N ILE A 26 12.72 6.87 11.33
CA ILE A 26 11.64 7.10 10.37
C ILE A 26 10.39 7.73 11.00
N TRP A 27 10.10 7.41 12.26
CA TRP A 27 8.97 7.98 12.98
C TRP A 27 9.35 9.24 13.72
N TYR A 28 8.56 10.29 13.51
CA TYR A 28 8.63 11.55 14.21
C TYR A 28 7.37 11.73 15.08
N GLU A 29 7.55 11.86 16.39
CA GLU A 29 6.44 12.11 17.30
C GLU A 29 5.98 13.57 17.19
N THR A 30 4.66 13.78 17.13
CA THR A 30 4.07 15.12 17.03
C THR A 30 2.74 15.21 17.78
N HIS A 31 2.43 16.43 18.23
CA HIS A 31 1.13 16.82 18.75
C HIS A 31 0.60 18.00 17.94
N LEU A 32 -0.37 17.73 17.07
CA LEU A 32 -1.02 18.75 16.25
C LEU A 32 -2.25 19.29 16.99
N THR A 33 -2.29 20.60 17.25
CA THR A 33 -3.46 21.30 17.80
C THR A 33 -3.88 22.45 16.89
N ALA A 34 -5.14 22.46 16.47
CA ALA A 34 -5.78 23.52 15.68
C ALA A 34 -7.30 23.48 15.91
N PRO A 35 -8.10 24.47 15.46
CA PRO A 35 -9.55 24.37 15.53
C PRO A 35 -10.07 23.07 14.86
N GLY A 36 -10.69 22.20 15.65
CA GLY A 36 -11.18 20.89 15.19
C GLY A 36 -10.11 19.80 15.07
N TRP A 37 -8.89 20.03 15.57
CA TRP A 37 -7.80 19.04 15.63
C TRP A 37 -7.07 19.09 16.96
N ASN A 38 -6.87 17.92 17.54
CA ASN A 38 -6.03 17.71 18.71
C ASN A 38 -5.58 16.25 18.68
N VAL A 39 -4.45 16.02 18.00
CA VAL A 39 -4.04 14.69 17.58
C VAL A 39 -2.60 14.47 17.97
N LYS A 40 -2.33 13.36 18.63
CA LYS A 40 -1.00 12.98 19.11
C LYS A 40 -0.61 11.64 18.52
N GLY A 41 0.66 11.51 18.16
CA GLY A 41 1.21 10.25 17.69
C GLY A 41 2.42 10.46 16.81
N PHE A 42 2.58 9.59 15.82
CA PHE A 42 3.75 9.53 14.95
C PHE A 42 3.39 9.90 13.51
N THR A 43 4.33 10.59 12.86
CA THR A 43 4.29 10.95 11.44
C THR A 43 5.64 10.61 10.77
N LEU A 44 5.67 10.69 9.44
CA LEU A 44 6.90 10.60 8.66
C LEU A 44 7.48 12.00 8.45
N PRO A 45 8.80 12.21 8.59
CA PRO A 45 9.43 13.47 8.23
C PRO A 45 9.05 13.90 6.80
N GLY A 46 8.39 15.07 6.68
CA GLY A 46 7.92 15.62 5.41
C GLY A 46 6.49 15.24 5.01
N ALA A 47 5.88 14.23 5.64
CA ALA A 47 4.46 13.92 5.46
C ALA A 47 3.59 14.84 6.33
N PRO A 48 2.38 15.19 5.86
CA PRO A 48 1.43 15.93 6.68
C PRO A 48 0.74 15.00 7.71
N LEU A 49 0.31 15.59 8.83
CA LEU A 49 -0.62 14.97 9.81
C LEU A 49 -0.07 13.71 10.53
N VAL A 50 -0.91 13.09 11.38
CA VAL A 50 -0.53 11.95 12.24
C VAL A 50 -0.96 10.66 11.58
N VAL A 51 -0.01 9.75 11.35
CA VAL A 51 -0.24 8.46 10.69
C VAL A 51 -0.67 7.41 11.72
N ILE A 52 0.02 7.29 12.86
CA ILE A 52 -0.34 6.37 13.95
C ILE A 52 -0.54 7.20 15.20
N GLY A 53 -1.65 7.02 15.93
CA GLY A 53 -1.88 7.84 17.10
C GLY A 53 -3.32 7.82 17.60
N HIS A 54 -3.71 8.93 18.21
CA HIS A 54 -5.03 9.09 18.76
C HIS A 54 -5.47 10.56 18.74
N ASN A 55 -6.78 10.78 18.78
CA ASN A 55 -7.40 12.06 19.11
C ASN A 55 -8.19 11.94 20.43
N GLU A 56 -9.14 12.83 20.70
CA GLU A 56 -9.93 12.78 21.92
C GLU A 56 -10.93 11.62 22.00
N ARG A 57 -11.24 10.97 20.87
CA ARG A 57 -12.29 9.96 20.78
C ARG A 57 -11.75 8.58 20.44
N ILE A 58 -10.76 8.50 19.56
CA ILE A 58 -10.30 7.24 18.98
C ILE A 58 -8.77 7.14 19.01
N ALA A 59 -8.27 5.91 19.05
CA ALA A 59 -6.88 5.54 18.79
C ALA A 59 -6.83 4.57 17.61
N TRP A 60 -5.76 4.65 16.83
CA TRP A 60 -5.52 3.77 15.69
C TRP A 60 -4.05 3.43 15.53
N GLY A 61 -3.82 2.28 14.90
CA GLY A 61 -2.49 1.80 14.57
C GLY A 61 -2.50 0.99 13.28
N PHE A 62 -1.32 0.80 12.72
CA PHE A 62 -1.14 0.12 11.44
C PHE A 62 -0.07 -0.95 11.51
N THR A 63 -0.29 -2.05 10.78
CA THR A 63 0.74 -3.03 10.40
C THR A 63 0.61 -3.34 8.91
N ASN A 64 1.71 -3.73 8.26
CA ASN A 64 1.66 -4.11 6.85
C ASN A 64 0.80 -5.37 6.67
N ASN A 65 -0.07 -5.39 5.66
CA ASN A 65 -0.94 -6.53 5.38
C ASN A 65 -0.41 -7.47 4.29
N MET A 66 0.75 -7.15 3.69
CA MET A 66 1.37 -7.96 2.63
C MET A 66 0.41 -8.24 1.46
N ALA A 67 -0.51 -7.29 1.18
CA ALA A 67 -1.43 -7.38 0.08
C ALA A 67 -0.70 -7.57 -1.26
N ASP A 68 -1.28 -8.40 -2.13
CA ASP A 68 -0.79 -8.59 -3.49
C ASP A 68 -1.12 -7.35 -4.35
N VAL A 69 -0.14 -6.47 -4.48
CA VAL A 69 -0.27 -5.16 -5.15
C VAL A 69 0.78 -4.93 -6.23
N GLU A 70 1.67 -5.90 -6.44
CA GLU A 70 2.79 -5.86 -7.38
C GLU A 70 2.76 -7.08 -8.30
N ASP A 71 2.56 -6.85 -9.59
CA ASP A 71 2.63 -7.87 -10.63
C ASP A 71 3.93 -7.70 -11.45
N LEU A 72 4.62 -8.80 -11.72
CA LEU A 72 5.75 -8.81 -12.65
C LEU A 72 5.36 -9.44 -13.99
N TYR A 73 5.51 -8.69 -15.08
CA TYR A 73 5.19 -9.11 -16.44
C TYR A 73 6.46 -9.39 -17.25
N VAL A 74 6.47 -10.49 -18.01
CA VAL A 74 7.55 -10.74 -18.99
C VAL A 74 7.22 -10.08 -20.32
N GLU A 75 8.04 -9.12 -20.72
CA GLU A 75 7.93 -8.39 -21.98
C GLU A 75 8.88 -8.96 -23.03
N THR A 76 8.37 -9.10 -24.26
CA THR A 76 9.17 -9.51 -25.42
C THR A 76 9.50 -8.29 -26.27
N PHE A 77 10.77 -7.94 -26.35
CA PHE A 77 11.26 -6.83 -27.18
C PHE A 77 11.70 -7.32 -28.56
N ASP A 78 11.57 -6.46 -29.57
CA ASP A 78 12.04 -6.74 -30.92
C ASP A 78 13.58 -6.72 -30.95
N PRO A 79 14.26 -7.82 -31.31
CA PRO A 79 15.71 -7.86 -31.42
C PRO A 79 16.28 -6.89 -32.47
N ALA A 80 15.49 -6.52 -33.48
CA ALA A 80 15.88 -5.56 -34.52
C ALA A 80 15.61 -4.11 -34.11
N ASN A 81 14.69 -3.88 -33.16
CA ASN A 81 14.37 -2.55 -32.64
C ASN A 81 14.05 -2.62 -31.14
N PRO A 82 15.04 -2.41 -30.25
CA PRO A 82 14.88 -2.59 -28.81
C PRO A 82 13.93 -1.57 -28.14
N GLN A 83 13.40 -0.60 -28.90
CA GLN A 83 12.37 0.32 -28.44
C GLN A 83 10.94 -0.22 -28.67
N MET A 84 10.80 -1.34 -29.38
CA MET A 84 9.51 -1.96 -29.69
C MET A 84 9.32 -3.22 -28.83
N TYR A 85 8.13 -3.38 -28.26
CA TYR A 85 7.76 -4.56 -27.49
C TYR A 85 6.43 -5.14 -27.99
N ARG A 86 6.23 -6.43 -27.78
CA ARG A 86 5.06 -7.16 -28.25
C ARG A 86 3.91 -7.01 -27.27
N ALA A 87 2.79 -6.44 -27.71
CA ALA A 87 1.58 -6.31 -26.92
C ALA A 87 0.34 -6.62 -27.78
N GLN A 88 -0.50 -7.54 -27.32
CA GLN A 88 -1.77 -7.91 -27.99
C GLN A 88 -1.57 -8.24 -29.48
N GLY A 89 -0.55 -9.04 -29.80
CA GLY A 89 -0.24 -9.40 -31.19
C GLY A 89 0.40 -8.30 -32.06
N GLU A 90 0.72 -7.12 -31.51
CA GLU A 90 1.29 -6.00 -32.26
C GLU A 90 2.61 -5.52 -31.64
N TRP A 91 3.48 -4.92 -32.48
CA TRP A 91 4.67 -4.23 -31.99
C TRP A 91 4.28 -2.81 -31.57
N ARG A 92 4.48 -2.47 -30.30
CA ARG A 92 4.23 -1.13 -29.75
C ARG A 92 5.54 -0.49 -29.30
N LYS A 93 5.64 0.81 -29.45
CA LYS A 93 6.79 1.57 -28.97
C LYS A 93 6.71 1.73 -27.46
N ALA A 94 7.77 1.37 -26.74
CA ALA A 94 7.92 1.68 -25.33
C ALA A 94 8.19 3.19 -25.15
N ALA A 95 7.72 3.75 -24.04
CA ALA A 95 8.14 5.09 -23.64
C ALA A 95 9.55 5.00 -23.05
N ILE A 96 10.42 5.93 -23.45
CA ILE A 96 11.81 6.00 -22.98
C ILE A 96 12.00 7.37 -22.37
N ILE A 97 12.41 7.38 -21.10
CA ILE A 97 12.78 8.58 -20.37
C ILE A 97 14.28 8.53 -20.12
N GLU A 98 15.00 9.50 -20.66
CA GLU A 98 16.42 9.67 -20.38
C GLU A 98 16.59 10.41 -19.05
N GLU A 99 17.13 9.72 -18.05
CA GLU A 99 17.44 10.27 -16.74
C GLU A 99 18.94 10.53 -16.61
N THR A 100 19.28 11.61 -15.91
CA THR A 100 20.67 11.94 -15.56
C THR A 100 20.81 11.99 -14.05
N ILE A 101 21.57 11.05 -13.50
CA ILE A 101 21.79 10.90 -12.07
C ILE A 101 23.10 11.61 -11.71
N PRO A 102 23.08 12.73 -10.96
CA PRO A 102 24.29 13.37 -10.50
C PRO A 102 24.95 12.51 -9.43
N VAL A 103 26.24 12.19 -9.62
CA VAL A 103 27.02 11.39 -8.66
C VAL A 103 28.04 12.29 -7.99
N LYS A 104 27.98 12.38 -6.65
CA LYS A 104 28.88 13.26 -5.89
C LYS A 104 30.34 12.91 -6.14
N GLY A 105 31.09 13.86 -6.69
CA GLY A 105 32.53 13.70 -6.96
C GLY A 105 32.88 12.83 -8.17
N GLN A 106 31.89 12.46 -9.00
CA GLN A 106 32.07 11.68 -10.22
C GLN A 106 31.30 12.33 -11.38
N PRO A 107 31.54 11.91 -12.63
CA PRO A 107 30.67 12.27 -13.75
C PRO A 107 29.23 11.82 -13.51
N ASN A 108 28.27 12.52 -14.10
CA ASN A 108 26.86 12.12 -14.06
C ASN A 108 26.66 10.78 -14.77
N GLU A 109 25.81 9.93 -14.19
CA GLU A 109 25.38 8.68 -14.80
C GLU A 109 24.14 8.92 -15.65
N LYS A 110 24.13 8.43 -16.89
CA LYS A 110 22.95 8.46 -17.76
C LYS A 110 22.24 7.12 -17.68
N PHE A 111 20.92 7.15 -17.50
CA PHE A 111 20.10 5.97 -17.34
C PHE A 111 18.83 6.08 -18.18
N GLU A 112 18.47 5.03 -18.90
CA GLU A 112 17.21 4.98 -19.66
C GLU A 112 16.14 4.24 -18.86
N VAL A 113 15.05 4.93 -18.54
CA VAL A 113 13.84 4.30 -17.98
C VAL A 113 12.95 3.89 -19.15
N VAL A 114 12.80 2.58 -19.36
CA VAL A 114 11.92 2.01 -20.39
C VAL A 114 10.59 1.63 -19.77
N ILE A 115 9.49 2.17 -20.27
CA ILE A 115 8.14 1.98 -19.73
C ILE A 115 7.26 1.33 -20.80
N THR A 116 6.67 0.18 -20.48
CA THR A 116 5.66 -0.49 -21.30
C THR A 116 4.26 -0.18 -20.77
N ARG A 117 3.24 -0.78 -21.39
CA ARG A 117 1.86 -0.73 -20.88
C ARG A 117 1.69 -1.28 -19.46
N HIS A 118 2.58 -2.19 -19.03
CA HIS A 118 2.54 -2.82 -17.71
C HIS A 118 3.38 -2.06 -16.68
N GLY A 119 4.20 -1.10 -17.10
CA GLY A 119 5.03 -0.30 -16.19
C GLY A 119 6.51 -0.28 -16.58
N PRO A 120 7.38 0.25 -15.70
CA PRO A 120 8.81 0.32 -15.95
C PRO A 120 9.44 -1.08 -16.01
N ILE A 121 10.41 -1.25 -16.92
CA ILE A 121 11.29 -2.42 -16.92
C ILE A 121 12.25 -2.31 -15.73
N VAL A 122 12.10 -3.21 -14.75
CA VAL A 122 12.89 -3.22 -13.51
C VAL A 122 14.05 -4.22 -13.56
N HIS A 123 13.98 -5.22 -14.45
CA HIS A 123 15.01 -6.24 -14.57
C HIS A 123 15.11 -6.77 -16.01
N ARG A 124 16.32 -7.19 -16.42
CA ARG A 124 16.57 -7.87 -17.70
C ARG A 124 17.51 -9.05 -17.46
N GLU A 125 17.12 -10.23 -17.90
CA GLU A 125 17.93 -11.44 -17.72
C GLU A 125 17.58 -12.51 -18.75
N GLY A 126 18.59 -13.18 -19.30
CA GLY A 126 18.38 -14.29 -20.24
C GLY A 126 17.56 -13.93 -21.47
N GLY A 127 17.70 -12.69 -21.97
CA GLY A 127 16.92 -12.19 -23.12
C GLY A 127 15.48 -11.79 -22.81
N LYS A 128 15.06 -11.85 -21.53
CA LYS A 128 13.75 -11.40 -21.07
C LYS A 128 13.85 -10.02 -20.42
N ALA A 129 12.78 -9.25 -20.52
CA ALA A 129 12.59 -8.01 -19.79
C ALA A 129 11.41 -8.15 -18.85
N TYR A 130 11.53 -7.65 -17.63
CA TYR A 130 10.50 -7.77 -16.60
C TYR A 130 9.96 -6.38 -16.28
N ALA A 131 8.68 -6.15 -16.59
CA ALA A 131 7.96 -4.94 -16.26
C ALA A 131 7.26 -5.08 -14.92
N LEU A 132 7.45 -4.11 -14.02
CA LEU A 132 6.74 -4.05 -12.74
C LEU A 132 5.46 -3.23 -12.90
N HIS A 133 4.32 -3.87 -12.64
CA HIS A 133 3.06 -3.18 -12.46
C HIS A 133 2.75 -3.10 -10.97
N TRP A 134 2.77 -1.90 -10.40
CA TRP A 134 2.48 -1.67 -8.99
C TRP A 134 1.32 -0.70 -8.85
N THR A 135 0.31 -1.03 -8.03
CA THR A 135 -0.84 -0.14 -7.79
C THR A 135 -0.42 1.25 -7.26
N ALA A 136 0.69 1.36 -6.53
CA ALA A 136 1.24 2.64 -6.08
C ALA A 136 1.70 3.54 -7.23
N LEU A 137 2.05 2.97 -8.39
CA LEU A 137 2.49 3.70 -9.58
C LEU A 137 1.31 4.08 -10.50
N GLU A 138 0.08 3.65 -10.19
CA GLU A 138 -1.09 4.06 -10.94
C GLU A 138 -1.46 5.53 -10.63
N PRO A 139 -2.15 6.23 -11.54
CA PRO A 139 -2.58 7.61 -11.29
C PRO A 139 -3.43 7.73 -10.02
N GLY A 140 -2.92 8.42 -9.00
CA GLY A 140 -3.55 8.51 -7.68
C GLY A 140 -3.15 7.41 -6.70
N GLY A 141 -2.18 6.54 -7.05
CA GLY A 141 -1.69 5.35 -6.33
C GLY A 141 -1.42 5.59 -4.85
N LEU A 142 -0.88 6.77 -4.59
CA LEU A 142 -0.46 7.27 -3.27
C LEU A 142 -1.32 8.46 -2.80
N ALA A 143 -2.48 8.69 -3.42
CA ALA A 143 -3.40 9.71 -2.98
C ALA A 143 -4.22 9.20 -1.78
N TYR A 144 -4.58 10.11 -0.87
CA TYR A 144 -5.41 9.83 0.31
C TYR A 144 -4.80 8.81 1.28
N THR A 145 -3.57 9.06 1.71
CA THR A 145 -2.74 8.22 2.58
C THR A 145 -3.02 8.44 4.07
N TYR A 146 -4.05 7.82 4.67
CA TYR A 146 -4.35 7.76 6.13
C TYR A 146 -4.41 9.09 6.93
N GLU A 147 -4.14 10.21 6.28
CA GLU A 147 -3.78 11.51 6.84
C GLU A 147 -4.95 12.17 7.58
N TRP A 148 -6.17 11.80 7.22
CA TRP A 148 -7.39 12.47 7.70
C TRP A 148 -8.01 11.83 8.94
N LEU A 149 -7.40 10.75 9.47
CA LEU A 149 -7.91 10.04 10.65
C LEU A 149 -7.97 10.90 11.91
N GLY A 150 -7.16 11.97 11.98
CA GLY A 150 -7.17 12.87 13.12
C GLY A 150 -8.50 13.58 13.42
N ARG A 151 -9.44 13.65 12.46
CA ARG A 151 -10.80 14.20 12.68
C ARG A 151 -11.88 13.16 12.96
N VAL A 152 -11.57 11.89 12.74
CA VAL A 152 -12.54 10.79 12.85
C VAL A 152 -12.96 10.61 14.30
N LYS A 153 -14.26 10.39 14.54
CA LYS A 153 -14.81 10.35 15.91
C LYS A 153 -15.35 9.01 16.34
N ASN A 154 -15.58 8.11 15.40
CA ASN A 154 -16.24 6.83 15.64
C ASN A 154 -15.87 5.82 14.54
N TRP A 155 -16.29 4.58 14.75
CA TRP A 155 -16.01 3.45 13.88
C TRP A 155 -16.51 3.66 12.45
N ASP A 156 -17.73 4.18 12.27
CA ASP A 156 -18.30 4.35 10.93
C ASP A 156 -17.51 5.39 10.11
N GLU A 157 -17.15 6.51 10.73
CA GLU A 157 -16.25 7.49 10.12
C GLU A 157 -14.87 6.88 9.82
N PHE A 158 -14.32 6.07 10.72
CA PHE A 158 -13.02 5.42 10.56
C PHE A 158 -13.02 4.50 9.33
N ARG A 159 -14.01 3.62 9.20
CA ARG A 159 -14.14 2.73 8.04
C ARG A 159 -14.36 3.53 6.75
N ASN A 160 -15.16 4.58 6.80
CA ASN A 160 -15.45 5.39 5.63
C ASN A 160 -14.20 6.12 5.11
N GLU A 161 -13.32 6.61 6.00
CA GLU A 161 -12.03 7.17 5.57
C GLU A 161 -11.11 6.07 5.00
N LEU A 162 -11.04 4.90 5.63
CA LEU A 162 -10.18 3.80 5.16
C LEU A 162 -10.58 3.24 3.79
N LYS A 163 -11.85 3.32 3.39
CA LYS A 163 -12.30 2.96 2.02
C LYS A 163 -11.66 3.82 0.93
N ARG A 164 -11.20 5.03 1.27
CA ARG A 164 -10.59 5.97 0.33
C ARG A 164 -9.09 5.73 0.18
N VAL A 165 -8.50 4.93 1.06
CA VAL A 165 -7.06 4.65 1.06
C VAL A 165 -6.74 3.61 0.00
N TRP A 166 -5.98 4.00 -1.02
CA TRP A 166 -5.62 3.11 -2.11
C TRP A 166 -4.44 2.20 -1.77
N GLY A 167 -3.42 2.74 -1.11
CA GLY A 167 -2.25 2.01 -0.64
C GLY A 167 -1.28 2.93 0.10
N PRO A 168 -0.17 2.38 0.66
CA PRO A 168 0.17 0.95 0.71
C PRO A 168 -0.83 0.14 1.56
N GLY A 169 -1.01 -1.15 1.27
CA GLY A 169 -1.94 -1.99 2.03
C GLY A 169 -1.55 -2.07 3.51
N GLN A 170 -2.49 -1.80 4.41
CA GLN A 170 -2.28 -1.89 5.86
C GLN A 170 -3.44 -2.60 6.54
N ASN A 171 -3.13 -3.27 7.64
CA ASN A 171 -4.07 -3.65 8.67
C ASN A 171 -4.23 -2.47 9.62
N ALA A 172 -5.44 -1.94 9.72
CA ALA A 172 -5.78 -0.84 10.62
C ALA A 172 -6.46 -1.41 11.87
N VAL A 173 -5.90 -1.13 13.05
CA VAL A 173 -6.56 -1.41 14.33
C VAL A 173 -7.14 -0.14 14.91
N TYR A 174 -8.24 -0.29 15.65
CA TYR A 174 -9.06 0.80 16.17
C TYR A 174 -9.46 0.52 17.62
N ALA A 175 -9.51 1.57 18.44
CA ALA A 175 -10.13 1.57 19.76
C ALA A 175 -10.75 2.95 20.03
N ASP A 176 -11.86 3.01 20.77
CA ASP A 176 -12.48 4.29 21.12
C ASP A 176 -12.91 4.44 22.58
N ALA A 177 -13.27 5.68 22.92
CA ALA A 177 -13.69 6.07 24.26
C ALA A 177 -15.04 5.44 24.68
N ASP A 178 -15.83 4.90 23.75
CA ASP A 178 -17.13 4.30 24.02
C ASP A 178 -17.01 2.79 24.34
N GLY A 179 -15.80 2.24 24.33
CA GLY A 179 -15.53 0.86 24.71
C GLY A 179 -15.28 -0.08 23.54
N ASN A 180 -15.35 0.43 22.30
CA ASN A 180 -15.32 -0.41 21.12
C ASN A 180 -13.89 -0.66 20.65
N ILE A 181 -13.70 -1.80 20.00
CA ILE A 181 -12.48 -2.12 19.25
C ILE A 181 -12.81 -2.57 17.83
N GLY A 182 -11.87 -2.32 16.92
CA GLY A 182 -12.06 -2.67 15.52
C GLY A 182 -10.77 -3.04 14.82
N TYR A 183 -10.95 -3.74 13.71
CA TYR A 183 -9.92 -4.10 12.76
C TYR A 183 -10.46 -3.91 11.34
N VAL A 184 -9.67 -3.30 10.46
CA VAL A 184 -9.98 -3.14 9.04
C VAL A 184 -8.74 -3.48 8.22
N MET A 185 -8.87 -4.38 7.26
CA MET A 185 -7.87 -4.52 6.21
C MET A 185 -8.07 -3.39 5.19
N ALA A 186 -7.21 -2.37 5.25
CA ALA A 186 -7.23 -1.23 4.35
C ALA A 186 -6.35 -1.50 3.11
N ALA A 187 -6.98 -1.89 2.01
CA ALA A 187 -6.35 -2.08 0.70
C ALA A 187 -7.34 -1.69 -0.41
N GLY A 188 -7.45 -0.38 -0.70
CA GLY A 188 -8.51 0.15 -1.56
C GLY A 188 -8.48 -0.30 -3.02
N ARG A 189 -7.35 -0.85 -3.50
CA ARG A 189 -7.26 -1.45 -4.84
C ARG A 189 -6.45 -2.73 -4.85
N LEU A 190 -7.14 -3.84 -4.63
CA LEU A 190 -6.62 -5.16 -4.96
C LEU A 190 -7.05 -5.49 -6.39
N ARG A 191 -6.09 -5.91 -7.21
CA ARG A 191 -6.43 -6.47 -8.52
C ARG A 191 -6.83 -7.92 -8.29
N MET A 192 -8.05 -8.28 -8.69
CA MET A 192 -8.48 -9.67 -8.72
C MET A 192 -7.84 -10.35 -9.92
N GLY A 193 -6.55 -10.65 -9.82
CA GLY A 193 -5.89 -11.62 -10.67
C GLY A 193 -6.34 -13.03 -10.29
N ARG A 194 -6.28 -13.99 -11.22
CA ARG A 194 -6.31 -15.41 -10.80
C ARG A 194 -5.13 -15.61 -9.85
N LEU A 195 -5.35 -16.25 -8.70
CA LEU A 195 -4.29 -16.70 -7.78
C LEU A 195 -3.22 -17.44 -8.58
N HIS A 196 -2.23 -16.69 -9.04
CA HIS A 196 -0.93 -17.21 -9.31
C HIS A 196 -0.31 -17.25 -7.93
N SER A 197 0.13 -18.44 -7.48
CA SER A 197 0.91 -18.47 -6.23
C SER A 197 1.99 -17.40 -6.35
N VAL A 198 2.32 -16.74 -5.24
CA VAL A 198 3.36 -15.68 -5.06
C VAL A 198 4.76 -16.07 -5.63
N ARG A 199 4.88 -17.21 -6.32
CA ARG A 199 6.06 -17.79 -6.95
C ARG A 199 6.10 -17.69 -8.48
N SER A 200 5.10 -17.13 -9.18
CA SER A 200 5.11 -17.14 -10.66
C SER A 200 4.95 -15.77 -11.28
N VAL A 201 5.93 -15.39 -12.10
CA VAL A 201 5.91 -14.24 -13.01
C VAL A 201 4.79 -14.43 -14.05
N ALA A 202 3.99 -13.40 -14.29
CA ALA A 202 2.95 -13.43 -15.31
C ALA A 202 3.62 -13.50 -16.70
N ALA A 203 3.55 -14.67 -17.32
CA ALA A 203 3.97 -14.85 -18.70
C ALA A 203 2.90 -14.25 -19.63
N ASN A 204 3.33 -13.43 -20.57
CA ASN A 204 2.54 -12.94 -21.70
C ASN A 204 2.22 -14.10 -22.70
N SER A 205 1.51 -15.12 -22.22
CA SER A 205 1.26 -16.38 -22.94
C SER A 205 -0.15 -16.42 -23.53
N GLU A 206 -0.22 -16.18 -24.84
CA GLU A 206 -1.40 -16.38 -25.69
C GLU A 206 -1.68 -17.88 -25.93
N SER A 207 -2.16 -18.60 -24.92
CA SER A 207 -2.91 -19.86 -25.19
C SER A 207 -4.40 -19.52 -25.28
N ALA A 208 -4.97 -19.75 -26.46
CA ALA A 208 -6.33 -19.41 -26.85
C ALA A 208 -7.35 -19.64 -25.72
N GLY A 209 -7.97 -18.56 -25.25
CA GLY A 209 -9.02 -18.57 -24.23
C GLY A 209 -8.67 -17.85 -22.91
N ARG A 210 -7.45 -17.34 -22.72
CA ARG A 210 -7.10 -16.53 -21.55
C ARG A 210 -7.34 -15.04 -21.83
N SER A 211 -8.42 -14.49 -21.29
CA SER A 211 -8.62 -13.03 -21.26
C SER A 211 -7.57 -12.41 -20.34
N ASP A 212 -6.75 -11.54 -20.91
CA ASP A 212 -5.81 -10.67 -20.20
C ASP A 212 -6.65 -9.77 -19.26
N CYS A 213 -6.48 -9.90 -17.93
CA CYS A 213 -7.15 -9.01 -16.97
C CYS A 213 -6.44 -7.66 -17.02
N ASP A 214 -6.76 -6.88 -18.04
CA ASP A 214 -6.22 -5.54 -18.29
C ASP A 214 -7.18 -4.52 -17.66
N ARG A 215 -6.77 -3.92 -16.53
CA ARG A 215 -7.51 -2.89 -15.76
C ARG A 215 -8.88 -3.24 -15.15
N GLU A 216 -9.74 -4.00 -15.82
CA GLU A 216 -11.16 -4.15 -15.44
C GLU A 216 -11.43 -5.04 -14.21
N CYS A 217 -10.40 -5.73 -13.70
CA CYS A 217 -10.52 -6.64 -12.56
C CYS A 217 -10.16 -5.98 -11.21
N ALA A 218 -9.95 -4.66 -11.16
CA ALA A 218 -9.83 -3.94 -9.90
C ALA A 218 -11.22 -3.87 -9.25
N GLY A 219 -11.41 -4.56 -8.13
CA GLY A 219 -12.62 -4.40 -7.35
C GLY A 219 -12.68 -3.01 -6.72
N ASP A 220 -13.83 -2.34 -6.80
CA ASP A 220 -14.05 -1.10 -6.06
C ASP A 220 -14.00 -1.38 -4.55
N GLY A 221 -13.02 -0.79 -3.86
CA GLY A 221 -13.03 -0.57 -2.41
C GLY A 221 -13.29 -1.82 -1.57
N ALA A 222 -12.60 -2.93 -1.85
CA ALA A 222 -12.70 -4.12 -1.04
C ALA A 222 -12.08 -3.87 0.35
N GLU A 223 -12.92 -3.39 1.27
CA GLU A 223 -12.76 -3.66 2.69
C GLU A 223 -12.87 -5.19 2.85
N VAL A 224 -11.76 -5.90 2.63
CA VAL A 224 -11.77 -7.36 2.48
C VAL A 224 -12.23 -8.02 3.78
N GLN A 225 -11.85 -7.43 4.91
CA GLN A 225 -12.18 -7.92 6.25
C GLN A 225 -12.26 -6.75 7.22
N ALA A 226 -13.40 -6.63 7.89
CA ALA A 226 -13.55 -5.78 9.06
C ALA A 226 -14.19 -6.56 10.20
N VAL A 227 -13.65 -6.39 11.40
CA VAL A 227 -14.17 -6.98 12.63
C VAL A 227 -14.37 -5.86 13.62
N PHE A 228 -15.56 -5.80 14.21
CA PHE A 228 -15.91 -4.85 15.25
C PHE A 228 -16.42 -5.62 16.45
N ASP A 229 -15.85 -5.35 17.63
CA ASP A 229 -16.17 -6.05 18.88
C ASP A 229 -16.31 -7.56 18.73
N GLY A 230 -15.27 -8.17 18.15
CA GLY A 230 -15.19 -9.62 17.99
C GLY A 230 -15.36 -10.35 19.33
N PRO A 231 -15.87 -11.60 19.32
CA PRO A 231 -16.28 -12.33 20.52
C PRO A 231 -15.14 -12.62 21.51
N LEU A 232 -13.89 -12.49 21.07
CA LEU A 232 -12.69 -12.68 21.90
C LEU A 232 -12.22 -11.39 22.59
N GLY A 233 -12.90 -10.26 22.36
CA GLY A 233 -12.53 -8.96 22.95
C GLY A 233 -11.14 -8.46 22.56
N ARG A 234 -10.60 -8.99 21.45
CA ARG A 234 -9.28 -8.67 20.90
C ARG A 234 -9.40 -8.50 19.38
N ALA A 235 -8.67 -7.52 18.88
CA ALA A 235 -8.47 -7.26 17.47
C ALA A 235 -6.96 -7.21 17.26
N VAL A 236 -6.40 -8.29 16.71
CA VAL A 236 -4.95 -8.47 16.51
C VAL A 236 -4.76 -8.89 15.06
N PRO A 237 -3.98 -8.17 14.26
CA PRO A 237 -3.62 -8.61 12.90
C PRO A 237 -2.84 -9.92 12.95
N ASP A 238 -3.08 -10.82 12.00
CA ASP A 238 -2.31 -12.06 11.87
C ASP A 238 -0.81 -11.74 11.69
N GLY A 239 0.05 -12.40 12.49
CA GLY A 239 1.51 -12.19 12.46
C GLY A 239 2.05 -11.13 13.43
N ALA A 240 1.20 -10.49 14.25
CA ALA A 240 1.67 -9.67 15.37
C ALA A 240 2.10 -10.57 16.55
N ASP A 241 3.39 -10.59 16.87
CA ASP A 241 3.91 -11.22 18.07
C ASP A 241 3.47 -10.39 19.30
N LEU A 242 2.69 -10.99 20.20
CA LEU A 242 2.34 -10.43 21.52
C LEU A 242 3.04 -11.20 22.64
#